data_AF-A0A2P8D319-F1
#
_entry.id   AF-A0A2P8D319-F1
#
_cell.length_a   1.000
_cell.length_b   1.000
_cell.length_c   1.000
_cell.angle_alpha   90.00
_cell.angle_beta   90.00
_cell.angle_gamma   90.00
#
_symmetry.space_group_name_H-M   'P 1'
#
loop_
_entity.id
_entity.type
_entity.pdbx_description
1 polymer ?
#
loop_
_entity_poly.entity_id
_entity_poly.type
_entity_poly.pdbx_seq_one_letter_code
_entity_poly.pdbx_strand_id
1 'polypeptide(L)'
;MANDIIKLLLQLVILGIVGGGVSYLYNRLQKNRELVLSLISQTSNVHTDFLALRYKYNAFFDDSGKPIRSGLQPDDIEKIKWKYYEEVCILLSRFQSLKPLLNKFLPKNNTDISMIDGYYQTFRRNVRSNQPIFQTEEGKTGEGLKALKTLHYHLVRTLADKT
;
A
#
# COMPACT_ATOMS: atom_id res chain seq x y z
N MET A 1 -5.62 -5.62 62.77
CA MET A 1 -6.01 -6.89 62.08
C MET A 1 -7.12 -6.69 61.05
N ALA A 2 -8.39 -6.47 61.42
CA ALA A 2 -9.47 -6.31 60.44
C ALA A 2 -9.26 -5.11 59.48
N ASN A 3 -8.78 -3.97 60.01
CA ASN A 3 -8.52 -2.77 59.21
C ASN A 3 -7.34 -2.92 58.24
N ASP A 4 -6.35 -3.74 58.60
CA ASP A 4 -5.16 -3.98 57.76
C ASP A 4 -5.50 -4.92 56.59
N ILE A 5 -6.37 -5.91 56.84
CA ILE A 5 -6.91 -6.81 55.81
C ILE A 5 -7.74 -6.03 54.78
N ILE A 6 -8.58 -5.09 55.24
CA ILE A 6 -9.38 -4.25 54.35
C ILE A 6 -8.48 -3.36 53.46
N LYS A 7 -7.41 -2.76 54.02
CA LYS A 7 -6.44 -1.98 53.24
C LYS A 7 -5.72 -2.83 52.18
N LEU A 8 -5.33 -4.05 52.54
CA LEU A 8 -4.67 -5.00 51.64
C LEU A 8 -5.57 -5.41 50.47
N LEU A 9 -6.85 -5.71 50.76
CA LEU A 9 -7.85 -6.02 49.73
C LEU A 9 -8.11 -4.82 48.82
N LEU A 10 -8.18 -3.60 49.38
CA LEU A 10 -8.38 -2.39 48.58
C LEU A 10 -7.19 -2.14 47.64
N GLN A 11 -5.96 -2.35 48.10
CA GLN A 11 -4.75 -2.24 47.27
C GLN A 11 -4.73 -3.26 46.13
N LEU A 12 -5.14 -4.50 46.37
CA LEU A 12 -5.27 -5.54 45.35
C LEU A 12 -6.32 -5.19 44.28
N VAL A 13 -7.47 -4.64 44.69
CA VAL A 13 -8.50 -4.18 43.74
C VAL A 13 -7.99 -3.02 42.90
N ILE A 14 -7.32 -2.04 43.50
CA ILE A 14 -6.73 -0.91 42.78
C ILE A 14 -5.65 -1.38 41.80
N LEU A 15 -4.77 -2.29 42.22
CA LEU A 15 -3.75 -2.90 41.35
C LEU A 15 -4.39 -3.69 40.20
N GLY A 16 -5.50 -4.39 40.44
CA GLY A 16 -6.26 -5.09 39.40
C GLY A 16 -6.87 -4.15 38.36
N ILE A 17 -7.44 -3.02 38.80
CA ILE A 17 -8.03 -2.00 37.90
C ILE A 17 -6.94 -1.29 37.09
N VAL A 18 -5.85 -0.88 37.75
CA VAL A 18 -4.71 -0.21 37.08
C VAL A 18 -4.01 -1.18 36.13
N GLY A 19 -3.75 -2.41 36.57
CA GLY A 19 -3.14 -3.46 35.75
C GLY A 19 -4.01 -3.83 34.54
N GLY A 20 -5.32 -3.96 34.74
CA GLY A 20 -6.29 -4.20 33.67
C GLY A 20 -6.34 -3.05 32.65
N GLY A 21 -6.34 -1.80 33.13
CA GLY A 21 -6.34 -0.61 32.27
C GLY A 21 -5.07 -0.47 31.43
N VAL A 22 -3.90 -0.69 32.04
CA VAL A 22 -2.60 -0.67 31.35
C VAL A 22 -2.52 -1.80 30.32
N SER A 23 -2.95 -3.01 30.68
CA SER A 23 -2.95 -4.17 29.78
C SER A 23 -3.89 -3.97 28.58
N TYR A 24 -5.08 -3.40 28.81
CA TYR A 24 -6.01 -3.05 27.74
C TYR A 24 -5.43 -2.01 26.79
N LEU A 25 -4.81 -0.95 27.33
CA LEU A 25 -4.17 0.09 26.54
C LEU A 25 -3.02 -0.47 25.68
N TYR A 26 -2.16 -1.29 26.29
CA TYR A 26 -1.04 -1.94 25.61
C TYR A 26 -1.52 -2.84 24.48
N ASN A 27 -2.51 -3.69 24.74
CA ASN A 27 -3.08 -4.59 23.75
C ASN A 27 -3.72 -3.81 22.59
N ARG A 28 -4.38 -2.69 22.87
CA ARG A 28 -4.94 -1.79 21.84
C ARG A 28 -3.84 -1.14 20.98
N LEU A 29 -2.75 -0.68 21.60
CA LEU A 29 -1.61 -0.08 20.88
C LEU A 29 -0.89 -1.12 20.01
N GLN A 30 -0.69 -2.32 20.55
CA GLN A 30 -0.07 -3.43 19.83
C GLN A 30 -0.91 -3.85 18.62
N LYS A 31 -2.22 -4.06 18.79
CA LYS A 31 -3.13 -4.39 17.67
C LYS A 31 -3.15 -3.33 16.58
N ASN A 32 -3.11 -2.05 16.96
CA ASN A 32 -3.03 -0.96 15.99
C ASN A 32 -1.69 -0.99 15.22
N ARG A 33 -0.58 -1.30 15.89
CA ARG A 33 0.74 -1.44 15.26
C ARG A 33 0.76 -2.60 14.27
N GLU A 34 0.26 -3.76 14.66
CA GLU A 34 0.16 -4.94 13.80
C GLU A 34 -0.70 -4.66 12.56
N LEU A 35 -1.83 -3.96 12.74
CA LEU A 35 -2.69 -3.55 11.64
C LEU A 35 -1.96 -2.62 10.66
N VAL A 36 -1.24 -1.62 11.16
CA VAL A 36 -0.44 -0.71 10.33
C VAL A 36 0.65 -1.46 9.57
N LEU A 37 1.38 -2.38 10.23
CA LEU A 37 2.40 -3.22 9.57
C LEU A 37 1.79 -4.08 8.46
N SER A 38 0.63 -4.68 8.72
CA SER A 38 -0.12 -5.44 7.72
C SER A 38 -0.54 -4.58 6.53
N LEU A 39 -1.06 -3.36 6.78
CA LEU A 39 -1.42 -2.44 5.70
C LEU A 39 -0.22 -2.02 4.84
N ILE A 40 0.92 -1.75 5.48
CA ILE A 40 2.18 -1.43 4.78
C ILE A 40 2.61 -2.60 3.89
N SER A 41 2.61 -3.82 4.44
CA SER A 41 2.98 -5.03 3.71
C SER A 41 2.06 -5.26 2.51
N GLN A 42 0.74 -5.19 2.71
CA GLN A 42 -0.24 -5.37 1.64
C GLN A 42 -0.10 -4.30 0.55
N THR A 43 0.11 -3.04 0.94
CA THR A 43 0.32 -1.93 0.00
C THR A 43 1.60 -2.11 -0.81
N SER A 44 2.68 -2.53 -0.16
CA SER A 44 3.95 -2.82 -0.82
C SER A 44 3.81 -3.96 -1.82
N ASN A 45 3.09 -5.02 -1.47
CA ASN A 45 2.85 -6.15 -2.36
C ASN A 45 2.08 -5.72 -3.62
N VAL A 46 0.98 -4.96 -3.44
CA VAL A 46 0.21 -4.43 -4.57
C VAL A 46 1.08 -3.56 -5.48
N HIS A 47 1.95 -2.73 -4.91
CA HIS A 47 2.86 -1.92 -5.73
C HIS A 47 3.88 -2.76 -6.49
N THR A 48 4.48 -3.76 -5.85
CA THR A 48 5.42 -4.69 -6.50
C THR A 48 4.74 -5.39 -7.67
N ASP A 49 3.49 -5.82 -7.51
CA ASP A 49 2.70 -6.43 -8.59
C ASP A 49 2.49 -5.45 -9.74
N PHE A 50 2.17 -4.18 -9.46
CA PHE A 50 2.06 -3.12 -10.48
C PHE A 50 3.39 -2.90 -11.21
N LEU A 51 4.52 -2.88 -10.49
CA LEU A 51 5.84 -2.72 -11.09
C LEU A 51 6.17 -3.89 -12.01
N ALA A 52 5.95 -5.12 -11.55
CA ALA A 52 6.18 -6.32 -12.34
C ALA A 52 5.31 -6.32 -13.61
N LEU A 53 4.03 -5.96 -13.47
CA LEU A 53 3.10 -5.85 -14.59
C LEU A 53 3.55 -4.81 -15.61
N ARG A 54 4.07 -3.67 -15.13
CA ARG A 54 4.62 -2.61 -16.00
C ARG A 54 5.76 -3.11 -16.86
N TYR A 55 6.72 -3.82 -16.27
CA TYR A 55 7.87 -4.35 -17.01
C TYR A 55 7.42 -5.34 -18.09
N LYS A 56 6.49 -6.24 -17.75
CA LYS A 56 5.94 -7.20 -18.70
C LYS A 56 5.21 -6.52 -19.85
N TYR A 57 4.39 -5.51 -19.54
CA TYR A 57 3.62 -4.79 -20.55
C TYR A 57 4.49 -3.87 -21.43
N ASN A 58 5.48 -3.19 -20.85
CA ASN A 58 6.38 -2.33 -21.61
C ASN A 58 7.29 -3.11 -22.56
N ALA A 59 7.53 -4.40 -22.33
CA ALA A 59 8.29 -5.25 -23.24
C ALA A 59 7.66 -5.40 -24.64
N PHE A 60 6.39 -5.02 -24.80
CA PHE A 60 5.72 -4.98 -26.10
C PHE A 60 5.96 -3.67 -26.87
N PHE A 61 6.71 -2.73 -26.32
CA PHE A 61 6.98 -1.42 -26.92
C PHE A 61 8.47 -1.24 -27.17
N ASP A 62 8.81 -0.57 -28.28
CA ASP A 62 10.18 -0.17 -28.57
C ASP A 62 10.59 1.07 -27.74
N ASP A 63 11.86 1.46 -27.83
CA ASP A 63 12.39 2.64 -27.14
C ASP A 63 11.73 3.95 -27.57
N SER A 64 11.06 3.97 -28.73
CA SER A 64 10.28 5.11 -29.23
C SER A 64 8.83 5.09 -28.74
N GLY A 65 8.46 4.12 -27.89
CA GLY A 65 7.11 3.95 -27.36
C GLY A 65 6.10 3.41 -28.35
N LYS A 66 6.54 2.91 -29.51
CA LYS A 66 5.66 2.26 -30.49
C LYS A 66 5.54 0.79 -30.17
N PRO A 67 4.37 0.16 -30.35
CA PRO A 67 4.26 -1.28 -30.23
C PRO A 67 5.28 -1.95 -31.16
N ILE A 68 6.10 -2.84 -30.60
CA ILE A 68 6.99 -3.68 -31.39
C ILE A 68 6.07 -4.48 -32.32
N ARG A 69 6.28 -4.32 -33.63
CA ARG A 69 5.62 -5.15 -34.65
C ARG A 69 6.19 -6.56 -34.53
N SER A 70 5.72 -7.29 -33.54
CA SER A 70 5.92 -8.73 -33.44
C SER A 70 5.24 -9.37 -34.64
N GLY A 71 5.72 -10.54 -35.08
CA GLY A 71 5.03 -11.36 -36.09
C GLY A 71 3.67 -11.91 -35.61
N LEU A 72 3.08 -11.34 -34.56
CA LEU A 72 1.76 -11.68 -34.03
C LEU A 72 0.67 -11.04 -34.89
N GLN A 73 -0.45 -11.75 -35.01
CA GLN A 73 -1.62 -11.21 -35.69
C GLN A 73 -2.23 -10.07 -34.85
N PRO A 74 -2.89 -9.07 -35.47
CA PRO A 74 -3.53 -7.95 -34.77
C PRO A 74 -4.47 -8.40 -33.63
N ASP A 75 -5.21 -9.49 -33.84
CA ASP A 75 -6.14 -10.04 -32.86
C ASP A 75 -5.44 -10.57 -31.59
N ASP A 76 -4.23 -11.10 -31.73
CA ASP A 76 -3.46 -11.61 -30.59
C ASP A 76 -2.90 -10.46 -29.74
N ILE A 77 -2.48 -9.37 -30.40
CA ILE A 77 -2.05 -8.15 -29.73
C ILE A 77 -3.21 -7.55 -28.93
N GLU A 78 -4.42 -7.53 -29.52
CA GLU A 78 -5.62 -7.03 -28.85
C GLU A 78 -6.00 -7.89 -27.63
N LYS A 79 -5.95 -9.22 -27.75
CA LYS A 79 -6.16 -10.15 -26.62
C LYS A 79 -5.14 -9.93 -25.50
N ILE A 80 -3.87 -9.77 -25.84
CA ILE A 80 -2.80 -9.51 -24.87
C ILE A 80 -3.07 -8.18 -24.15
N LYS A 81 -3.41 -7.11 -24.88
CA LYS A 81 -3.77 -5.81 -24.29
C LYS A 81 -4.90 -5.96 -23.27
N TRP A 82 -5.98 -6.65 -23.64
CA TRP A 82 -7.12 -6.86 -22.74
C TRP A 82 -6.76 -7.68 -21.51
N LYS A 83 -5.90 -8.70 -21.65
CA LYS A 83 -5.38 -9.46 -20.52
C LYS A 83 -4.63 -8.54 -19.53
N TYR A 84 -3.71 -7.71 -20.02
CA TYR A 84 -2.99 -6.77 -19.15
C TYR A 84 -3.92 -5.73 -18.53
N TYR A 85 -4.95 -5.30 -19.27
CA TYR A 85 -5.96 -4.37 -18.75
C TYR A 85 -6.74 -4.97 -17.57
N GLU A 86 -7.14 -6.24 -17.69
CA GLU A 86 -7.80 -6.98 -16.63
C GLU A 86 -6.89 -7.13 -15.40
N GLU A 87 -5.63 -7.53 -15.59
CA GLU A 87 -4.64 -7.64 -14.52
C GLU A 87 -4.47 -6.30 -13.77
N VAL A 88 -4.41 -5.17 -14.50
CA VAL A 88 -4.36 -3.83 -13.90
C VAL A 88 -5.61 -3.53 -13.07
N CYS A 89 -6.80 -3.84 -13.58
CA CYS A 89 -8.06 -3.61 -12.88
C CYS A 89 -8.14 -4.40 -11.56
N ILE A 90 -7.62 -5.63 -11.54
CA ILE A 90 -7.53 -6.47 -10.34
C ILE A 90 -6.57 -5.83 -9.31
N LEU A 91 -5.39 -5.36 -9.75
CA LEU A 91 -4.45 -4.70 -8.84
C LEU A 91 -5.00 -3.38 -8.29
N LEU A 92 -5.69 -2.61 -9.14
CA LEU A 92 -6.33 -1.36 -8.74
C LEU A 92 -7.43 -1.59 -7.72
N SER A 93 -8.26 -2.64 -7.88
CA SER A 93 -9.31 -2.97 -6.91
C SER A 93 -8.71 -3.37 -5.56
N ARG A 94 -7.60 -4.13 -5.56
CA ARG A 94 -6.83 -4.44 -4.34
C ARG A 94 -6.29 -3.19 -3.66
N PHE A 95 -5.79 -2.20 -4.41
CA PHE A 95 -5.36 -0.95 -3.80
C PHE A 95 -6.54 -0.13 -3.25
N GLN A 96 -7.65 -0.07 -3.99
CA GLN A 96 -8.85 0.66 -3.59
C GLN A 96 -9.50 0.09 -2.33
N SER A 97 -9.39 -1.22 -2.06
CA SER A 97 -9.86 -1.80 -0.79
C SER A 97 -8.95 -1.44 0.40
N LEU A 98 -7.66 -1.19 0.16
CA LEU A 98 -6.71 -0.75 1.19
C LEU A 98 -6.80 0.76 1.47
N LYS A 99 -7.09 1.57 0.45
CA LYS A 99 -7.07 3.04 0.52
C LYS A 99 -7.87 3.63 1.69
N PRO A 100 -9.12 3.21 2.00
CA PRO A 100 -9.87 3.72 3.15
C PRO A 100 -9.18 3.41 4.49
N LEU A 101 -8.57 2.23 4.62
CA LEU A 101 -7.85 1.83 5.82
C LEU A 101 -6.56 2.63 5.98
N LEU A 102 -5.81 2.84 4.88
CA LEU A 102 -4.66 3.73 4.87
C LEU A 102 -5.05 5.14 5.30
N ASN A 103 -6.13 5.70 4.75
CA ASN A 103 -6.60 7.03 5.13
C ASN A 103 -7.05 7.13 6.60
N LYS A 104 -7.65 6.06 7.14
CA LYS A 104 -8.09 6.00 8.54
C LYS A 104 -6.92 5.91 9.52
N PHE A 105 -5.95 5.03 9.24
CA PHE A 105 -4.86 4.74 10.18
C PHE A 105 -3.61 5.60 9.95
N LEU A 106 -3.46 6.18 8.76
CA LEU A 106 -2.32 6.99 8.32
C LEU A 106 -2.78 8.32 7.67
N PRO A 107 -3.62 9.13 8.33
CA PRO A 107 -4.22 10.32 7.73
C PRO A 107 -3.20 11.37 7.29
N LYS A 108 -2.03 11.43 7.93
CA LYS A 108 -0.93 12.35 7.56
C LYS A 108 -0.37 12.08 6.17
N ASN A 109 -0.57 10.88 5.62
CA ASN A 109 -0.05 10.46 4.32
C ASN A 109 -1.13 10.46 3.22
N ASN A 110 -2.32 11.04 3.46
CA ASN A 110 -3.42 11.01 2.52
C ASN A 110 -3.07 11.60 1.13
N THR A 111 -2.20 12.61 1.08
CA THR A 111 -1.68 13.17 -0.17
C THR A 111 -0.90 12.13 -0.97
N ASP A 112 0.04 11.43 -0.34
CA ASP A 112 0.85 10.38 -0.98
C ASP A 112 -0.04 9.21 -1.45
N ILE A 113 -1.00 8.81 -0.61
CA ILE A 113 -1.95 7.73 -0.91
C ILE A 113 -2.79 8.09 -2.14
N SER A 114 -3.29 9.34 -2.21
CA SER A 114 -4.09 9.83 -3.33
C SER A 114 -3.26 9.97 -4.61
N MET A 115 -1.99 10.37 -4.48
CA MET A 115 -1.08 10.44 -5.62
C MET A 115 -0.78 9.06 -6.20
N ILE A 116 -0.52 8.06 -5.35
CA ILE A 116 -0.32 6.66 -5.77
C ILE A 116 -1.56 6.13 -6.50
N ASP A 117 -2.76 6.40 -5.98
CA ASP A 117 -4.01 6.05 -6.67
C ASP A 117 -4.06 6.66 -8.07
N GLY A 118 -3.76 7.96 -8.19
CA GLY A 118 -3.69 8.66 -9.47
C GLY A 118 -2.76 7.98 -10.47
N TYR A 119 -1.57 7.52 -10.03
CA TYR A 119 -0.65 6.79 -10.89
C TYR A 119 -1.22 5.44 -11.36
N TYR A 120 -1.87 4.66 -10.50
CA TYR A 120 -2.49 3.40 -10.90
C TYR A 120 -3.66 3.60 -11.87
N GLN A 121 -4.44 4.67 -11.70
CA GLN A 121 -5.49 5.06 -12.65
C GLN A 121 -4.90 5.46 -14.02
N THR A 122 -3.76 6.15 -14.03
CA THR A 122 -3.02 6.47 -15.26
C THR A 122 -2.48 5.23 -15.95
N PHE A 123 -1.89 4.30 -15.18
CA PHE A 123 -1.44 3.01 -15.69
C PHE A 123 -2.57 2.30 -16.44
N ARG A 124 -3.75 2.17 -15.81
CA ARG A 124 -4.93 1.56 -16.44
C ARG A 124 -5.32 2.26 -17.75
N ARG A 125 -5.28 3.59 -17.78
CA ARG A 125 -5.59 4.37 -18.98
C ARG A 125 -4.59 4.09 -20.11
N ASN A 126 -3.30 4.03 -19.81
CA ASN A 126 -2.26 3.74 -20.80
C ASN A 126 -2.43 2.34 -21.40
N VAL A 127 -2.71 1.32 -20.58
CA VAL A 127 -2.98 -0.03 -21.10
C VAL A 127 -4.20 -0.04 -22.01
N ARG A 128 -5.29 0.64 -21.62
CA ARG A 128 -6.49 0.76 -22.45
C ARG A 128 -6.20 1.39 -23.81
N SER A 129 -5.38 2.44 -23.81
CA SER A 129 -5.00 3.19 -25.00
C SER A 129 -3.87 2.54 -25.80
N ASN A 130 -3.42 1.34 -25.42
CA ASN A 130 -2.27 0.66 -26.01
C ASN A 130 -1.01 1.53 -26.04
N GLN A 131 -0.76 2.25 -24.95
CA GLN A 131 0.39 3.12 -24.78
C GLN A 131 1.33 2.55 -23.73
N PRO A 132 2.66 2.71 -23.89
CA PRO A 132 3.63 2.31 -22.88
C PRO A 132 3.38 3.04 -21.55
N ILE A 133 3.82 2.42 -20.47
CA ILE A 133 3.68 2.97 -19.12
C ILE A 133 5.06 3.40 -18.67
N PHE A 134 5.38 4.64 -18.97
CA PHE A 134 6.65 5.20 -18.55
C PHE A 134 6.64 5.61 -17.08
N GLN A 135 7.82 5.55 -16.45
CA GLN A 135 8.02 6.12 -15.12
C GLN A 135 8.18 7.65 -15.17
N THR A 136 8.77 8.17 -16.26
CA THR A 136 8.90 9.57 -16.67
C THR A 136 9.04 9.63 -18.19
N GLU A 137 8.92 10.79 -18.82
CA GLU A 137 9.14 10.98 -20.27
C GLU A 137 10.53 10.51 -20.74
N GLU A 138 11.51 10.37 -19.82
CA GLU A 138 12.88 9.91 -20.09
C GLU A 138 13.15 8.43 -19.73
N GLY A 139 12.14 7.67 -19.29
CA GLY A 139 12.33 6.25 -18.93
C GLY A 139 13.11 5.98 -17.63
N LYS A 140 13.25 6.98 -16.74
CA LYS A 140 14.01 6.87 -15.47
C LYS A 140 13.09 6.73 -14.25
N THR A 141 13.67 6.44 -13.07
CA THR A 141 13.00 6.31 -11.76
C THR A 141 11.95 7.40 -11.53
N GLY A 142 10.68 7.02 -11.67
CA GLY A 142 9.55 7.94 -11.67
C GLY A 142 9.19 8.50 -10.31
N GLU A 143 8.53 9.65 -10.31
CA GLU A 143 8.00 10.29 -9.10
C GLU A 143 7.12 9.35 -8.29
N GLY A 144 6.33 8.47 -8.91
CA GLY A 144 5.53 7.47 -8.19
C GLY A 144 6.36 6.45 -7.39
N LEU A 145 7.51 6.03 -7.91
CA LEU A 145 8.42 5.15 -7.17
C LEU A 145 9.14 5.91 -6.05
N LYS A 146 9.52 7.17 -6.29
CA LYS A 146 10.09 8.04 -5.25
C LYS A 146 9.08 8.29 -4.13
N ALA A 147 7.85 8.64 -4.49
CA ALA A 147 6.76 8.88 -3.57
C ALA A 147 6.44 7.67 -2.72
N LEU A 148 6.41 6.47 -3.31
CA LEU A 148 6.23 5.27 -2.52
C LEU A 148 7.42 4.99 -1.61
N LYS A 149 8.66 5.18 -2.07
CA LYS A 149 9.84 5.04 -1.20
C LYS A 149 9.79 6.03 -0.03
N THR A 150 9.40 7.27 -0.31
CA THR A 150 9.18 8.32 0.70
C THR A 150 8.06 7.93 1.66
N LEU A 151 6.92 7.48 1.13
CA LEU A 151 5.80 6.97 1.93
C LEU A 151 6.26 5.81 2.81
N HIS A 152 6.88 4.77 2.25
CA HIS A 152 7.41 3.63 2.97
C HIS A 152 8.38 4.05 4.08
N TYR A 153 9.33 4.94 3.76
CA TYR A 153 10.26 5.50 4.73
C TYR A 153 9.53 6.24 5.86
N HIS A 154 8.56 7.09 5.56
CA HIS A 154 7.77 7.80 6.57
C HIS A 154 6.96 6.84 7.45
N LEU A 155 6.43 5.76 6.87
CA LEU A 155 5.68 4.74 7.59
C LEU A 155 6.58 3.95 8.54
N VAL A 156 7.78 3.55 8.08
CA VAL A 156 8.79 2.91 8.93
C VAL A 156 9.25 3.86 10.04
N ARG A 157 9.51 5.13 9.73
CA ARG A 157 9.93 6.12 10.73
C ARG A 157 8.86 6.41 11.77
N THR A 158 7.59 6.48 11.37
CA THR A 158 6.46 6.68 12.31
C THR A 158 6.33 5.50 13.30
N LEU A 159 6.81 4.31 12.92
CA LEU A 159 6.90 3.15 13.82
C LEU A 159 8.10 3.24 14.78
N ALA A 160 9.20 3.84 14.33
CA ALA A 160 10.41 4.02 15.13
C ALA A 160 10.29 5.19 16.14
N ASP A 161 9.60 6.27 15.79
CA ASP A 161 9.42 7.45 16.66
C ASP A 161 8.31 7.23 17.73
N LYS A 162 7.64 6.08 17.73
CA LYS A 162 6.59 5.69 18.72
C LYS A 162 7.06 4.65 19.75
N THR A 163 8.34 4.27 19.72
CA THR A 163 9.05 3.54 20.80
C THR A 163 9.71 4.53 21.73
#